data_AF-A0A948RB14-F1
#
_entry.id   AF-A0A948RB14-F1
#
_cell.length_a   1.000
_cell.length_b   1.000
_cell.length_c   1.000
_cell.angle_alpha   90.00
_cell.angle_beta   90.00
_cell.angle_gamma   90.00
#
_symmetry.space_group_name_H-M   'P 1'
#
loop_
_entity.id
_entity.type
_entity.pdbx_description
1 polymer ?
#
loop_
_entity_poly.entity_id
_entity_poly.type
_entity_poly.pdbx_seq_one_letter_code
_entity_poly.pdbx_strand_id
1 'polypeptide(L)'
;SRERVAEIVRKAPEKVRGIFDGLRLPTAGVDVPEPAAQNRKVAEDPETELRRARTRALIRHARAVDDIFTTQDAGERWSPAQTRELGAARDAFEEVRPHGWRDAEAAYKKNPELAREAGSGQVRRAVQALQLETELRTDPQRRADRFVARWQELGQTSQHQYKVGDMSGYKATRSAMGDMAKSLERDPQLESILANRKRELGISFDSGRSLGRELAFTHGIDLGRGRGIGI
;
A
#
# COMPACT_ATOMS: atom_id res chain seq x y z
N SER A 1 -41.47 -70.60 -34.33
CA SER A 1 -40.23 -70.06 -34.91
C SER A 1 -39.14 -70.09 -33.86
N ARG A 2 -37.96 -70.57 -34.25
CA ARG A 2 -36.72 -70.82 -33.49
C ARG A 2 -36.30 -69.59 -32.63
N GLU A 3 -35.95 -69.69 -31.34
CA GLU A 3 -34.68 -70.20 -30.74
C GLU A 3 -33.46 -69.32 -31.11
N ARG A 4 -32.50 -68.87 -30.28
CA ARG A 4 -32.11 -68.80 -28.84
C ARG A 4 -30.92 -67.79 -28.80
N VAL A 5 -30.78 -66.90 -27.81
CA VAL A 5 -29.89 -66.98 -26.61
C VAL A 5 -28.40 -67.17 -26.88
N ALA A 6 -27.57 -66.27 -26.32
CA ALA A 6 -26.27 -66.46 -25.61
C ALA A 6 -25.28 -65.30 -25.95
N GLU A 7 -24.80 -64.46 -25.02
CA GLU A 7 -23.91 -64.68 -23.86
C GLU A 7 -22.41 -64.65 -24.22
N ILE A 8 -21.62 -64.13 -23.27
CA ILE A 8 -20.19 -64.38 -22.96
C ILE A 8 -19.13 -63.43 -23.57
N VAL A 9 -18.66 -62.52 -22.70
CA VAL A 9 -17.27 -62.36 -22.18
C VAL A 9 -16.11 -62.82 -23.09
N ARG A 10 -15.03 -62.02 -23.14
CA ARG A 10 -13.62 -62.38 -22.79
C ARG A 10 -12.56 -61.72 -23.72
N LYS A 11 -11.56 -61.13 -23.06
CA LYS A 11 -10.11 -61.07 -23.40
C LYS A 11 -9.65 -60.52 -24.77
N ALA A 12 -8.87 -59.43 -24.70
CA ALA A 12 -7.69 -59.19 -25.54
C ALA A 12 -6.64 -60.34 -25.35
N PRO A 13 -5.63 -60.59 -26.24
CA PRO A 13 -4.58 -59.61 -26.57
C PRO A 13 -3.77 -59.79 -27.90
N GLU A 14 -2.80 -58.89 -28.07
CA GLU A 14 -1.44 -59.04 -28.65
C GLU A 14 -1.11 -59.02 -30.17
N LYS A 15 -0.28 -58.01 -30.51
CA LYS A 15 0.92 -57.96 -31.39
C LYS A 15 1.21 -59.11 -32.35
N VAL A 16 1.56 -58.78 -33.60
CA VAL A 16 2.64 -59.44 -34.38
C VAL A 16 3.29 -58.48 -35.41
N ARG A 17 4.64 -58.40 -35.36
CA ARG A 17 5.72 -58.19 -36.39
C ARG A 17 5.54 -57.15 -37.52
N GLY A 18 6.56 -56.41 -37.96
CA GLY A 18 8.01 -56.51 -37.83
C GLY A 18 8.63 -56.64 -39.23
N ILE A 19 9.60 -55.81 -39.62
CA ILE A 19 10.45 -56.04 -40.81
C ILE A 19 11.83 -55.41 -40.56
N PHE A 20 12.87 -56.16 -40.91
CA PHE A 20 14.29 -55.79 -41.04
C PHE A 20 15.24 -56.24 -39.93
N ASP A 21 15.62 -57.49 -40.19
CA ASP A 21 16.78 -58.28 -39.83
C ASP A 21 18.12 -57.66 -40.29
N GLY A 22 19.19 -57.95 -39.55
CA GLY A 22 20.57 -57.92 -40.03
C GLY A 22 21.35 -56.60 -39.91
N LEU A 23 22.25 -56.50 -38.93
CA LEU A 23 23.71 -56.38 -39.13
C LEU A 23 24.45 -56.22 -37.77
N ARG A 24 25.57 -56.94 -37.65
CA ARG A 24 26.41 -57.12 -36.44
C ARG A 24 27.35 -55.92 -36.15
N LEU A 25 27.71 -55.81 -34.86
CA LEU A 25 28.63 -54.88 -34.17
C LEU A 25 30.08 -54.82 -34.74
N PRO A 26 30.86 -53.77 -34.41
CA PRO A 26 31.90 -53.95 -33.39
C PRO A 26 32.09 -52.78 -32.40
N THR A 27 32.67 -53.14 -31.25
CA THR A 27 33.23 -52.33 -30.16
C THR A 27 34.46 -51.48 -30.56
N ALA A 28 34.59 -50.25 -30.06
CA ALA A 28 35.81 -49.64 -29.48
C ALA A 28 35.68 -48.11 -29.25
N GLY A 29 35.91 -47.68 -28.00
CA GLY A 29 36.48 -46.40 -27.51
C GLY A 29 35.89 -45.05 -27.96
N VAL A 30 35.48 -44.19 -27.01
CA VAL A 30 36.12 -42.89 -26.66
C VAL A 30 35.55 -42.39 -25.32
N ASP A 31 36.42 -41.86 -24.46
CA ASP A 31 36.17 -41.22 -23.16
C ASP A 31 34.93 -40.29 -23.09
N VAL A 32 34.13 -40.45 -22.03
CA VAL A 32 33.21 -39.41 -21.55
C VAL A 32 33.68 -38.96 -20.17
N PRO A 33 34.19 -37.73 -20.00
CA PRO A 33 34.44 -37.16 -18.69
C PRO A 33 33.10 -36.85 -18.01
N GLU A 34 32.96 -37.25 -16.76
CA GLU A 34 31.91 -36.84 -15.84
C GLU A 34 31.75 -35.30 -15.86
N PRO A 35 30.54 -34.73 -16.10
CA PRO A 35 30.34 -33.32 -15.87
C PRO A 35 30.23 -33.10 -14.36
N ALA A 36 31.33 -32.60 -13.82
CA ALA A 36 31.44 -32.01 -12.50
C ALA A 36 30.20 -31.17 -12.16
N ALA A 37 29.73 -31.34 -10.94
CA ALA A 37 28.72 -30.54 -10.27
C ALA A 37 29.05 -29.04 -10.37
N GLN A 38 28.54 -28.39 -11.41
CA GLN A 38 28.55 -26.94 -11.52
C GLN A 38 27.37 -26.40 -10.72
N ASN A 39 27.69 -26.14 -9.45
CA ASN A 39 27.13 -25.12 -8.57
C ASN A 39 26.23 -24.09 -9.29
N ARG A 40 24.94 -24.42 -9.48
CA ARG A 40 23.91 -23.43 -9.85
C ARG A 40 23.66 -22.58 -8.61
N LYS A 41 24.43 -21.51 -8.47
CA LYS A 41 23.95 -20.31 -7.79
C LYS A 41 22.68 -19.89 -8.52
N VAL A 42 21.53 -20.19 -7.93
CA VAL A 42 20.24 -19.63 -8.34
C VAL A 42 20.44 -18.12 -8.24
N ALA A 43 20.53 -17.44 -9.38
CA ALA A 43 20.55 -15.99 -9.40
C ALA A 43 19.25 -15.52 -8.74
N GLU A 44 19.35 -14.94 -7.53
CA GLU A 44 18.19 -14.33 -6.89
C GLU A 44 17.62 -13.27 -7.83
N ASP A 45 16.31 -13.27 -7.97
CA ASP A 45 15.58 -12.28 -8.76
C ASP A 45 16.00 -10.86 -8.34
N PRO A 46 16.52 -10.03 -9.26
CA PRO A 46 16.93 -8.66 -8.97
C PRO A 46 15.89 -7.83 -8.21
N GLU A 47 14.60 -8.10 -8.44
CA GLU A 47 13.51 -7.42 -7.73
C GLU A 47 13.43 -7.83 -6.24
N THR A 48 13.68 -9.11 -5.94
CA THR A 48 13.70 -9.63 -4.57
C THR A 48 14.87 -9.04 -3.78
N GLU A 49 16.04 -8.94 -4.41
CA GLU A 49 17.20 -8.31 -3.78
C GLU A 49 17.00 -6.81 -3.54
N LEU A 50 16.41 -6.10 -4.50
CA LEU A 50 16.06 -4.68 -4.31
C LEU A 50 15.05 -4.49 -3.17
N ARG A 51 14.04 -5.37 -3.06
CA ARG A 51 13.07 -5.32 -1.96
C ARG A 51 13.73 -5.55 -0.61
N ARG A 52 14.63 -6.54 -0.50
CA ARG A 52 15.42 -6.78 0.72
C ARG A 52 16.34 -5.60 1.04
N ALA A 53 16.99 -5.01 0.04
CA ALA A 53 17.84 -3.84 0.22
C ALA A 53 17.05 -2.64 0.78
N ARG A 54 15.85 -2.38 0.23
CA ARG A 54 14.92 -1.36 0.77
C ARG A 54 14.52 -1.64 2.21
N THR A 55 14.21 -2.89 2.54
CA THR A 55 13.87 -3.28 3.92
C THR A 55 15.06 -3.09 4.88
N ARG A 56 16.28 -3.49 4.47
CA ARG A 56 17.50 -3.29 5.28
C ARG A 56 17.78 -1.80 5.50
N ALA A 57 17.63 -0.98 4.47
CA ALA A 57 17.81 0.47 4.59
C ALA A 57 16.78 1.11 5.52
N LEU A 58 15.51 0.71 5.41
CA LEU A 58 14.45 1.14 6.34
C LEU A 58 14.79 0.78 7.79
N ILE A 59 15.19 -0.47 8.06
CA ILE A 59 15.54 -0.92 9.41
C ILE A 59 16.72 -0.13 9.96
N ARG A 60 17.79 0.05 9.16
CA ARG A 60 18.98 0.81 9.57
C ARG A 60 18.63 2.27 9.91
N HIS A 61 17.89 2.93 9.03
CA HIS A 61 17.44 4.30 9.25
C HIS A 61 16.55 4.41 10.48
N ALA A 62 15.60 3.49 10.66
CA ALA A 62 14.72 3.45 11.81
C ALA A 62 15.48 3.30 13.13
N ARG A 63 16.51 2.44 13.19
CA ARG A 63 17.39 2.32 14.37
C ARG A 63 18.12 3.62 14.68
N ALA A 64 18.71 4.25 13.67
CA ALA A 64 19.43 5.51 13.86
C ALA A 64 18.52 6.62 14.42
N VAL A 65 17.26 6.67 13.97
CA VAL A 65 16.25 7.60 14.49
C VAL A 65 15.79 7.22 15.89
N ASP A 66 15.55 5.95 16.16
CA ASP A 66 15.12 5.45 17.47
C ASP A 66 16.18 5.69 18.56
N ASP A 67 17.46 5.49 18.24
CA ASP A 67 18.59 5.79 19.13
C ASP A 67 18.61 7.28 19.51
N ILE A 68 18.31 8.14 18.53
CA ILE A 68 18.22 9.59 18.73
C ILE A 68 17.04 9.96 19.62
N PHE A 69 15.86 9.40 19.37
CA PHE A 69 14.67 9.63 20.21
C PHE A 69 14.92 9.15 21.65
N THR A 70 15.51 7.96 21.82
CA THR A 70 15.88 7.43 23.14
C THR A 70 16.85 8.35 23.88
N THR A 71 17.85 8.89 23.19
CA THR A 71 18.82 9.83 23.79
C THR A 71 18.15 11.15 24.19
N GLN A 72 17.25 11.65 23.33
CA GLN A 72 16.48 12.87 23.59
C GLN A 72 15.53 12.69 24.77
N ASP A 73 14.85 11.55 24.87
CA ASP A 73 13.94 11.22 25.97
C ASP A 73 14.68 11.06 27.31
N ALA A 74 15.95 10.63 27.28
CA ALA A 74 16.84 10.64 28.43
C ALA A 74 17.31 12.05 28.84
N GLY A 75 16.94 13.10 28.08
CA GLY A 75 17.37 14.48 28.32
C GLY A 75 18.81 14.74 27.88
N GLU A 76 19.41 13.82 27.13
CA GLU A 76 20.79 13.92 26.66
C GLU A 76 20.85 14.55 25.26
N ARG A 77 22.01 15.13 24.93
CA ARG A 77 22.28 15.64 23.59
C ARG A 77 22.85 14.52 22.73
N TRP A 78 22.19 14.21 21.61
CA TRP A 78 22.71 13.31 20.57
C TRP A 78 24.18 13.59 20.21
N SER A 79 24.94 12.51 20.13
CA SER A 79 26.39 12.50 19.90
C SER A 79 26.75 12.75 18.44
N PRO A 80 27.98 13.21 18.15
CA PRO A 80 28.49 13.29 16.77
C PRO A 80 28.48 11.94 16.04
N ALA A 81 28.59 10.82 16.77
CA ALA A 81 28.50 9.49 16.19
C ALA A 81 27.07 9.19 15.68
N GLN A 82 26.06 9.51 16.48
CA GLN A 82 24.64 9.36 16.08
C GLN A 82 24.29 10.23 14.88
N THR A 83 24.77 11.48 14.84
CA THR A 83 24.58 12.37 13.67
C THR A 83 25.19 11.78 12.40
N ARG A 84 26.39 11.21 12.49
CA ARG A 84 27.06 10.55 11.35
C ARG A 84 26.31 9.29 10.91
N GLU A 85 25.85 8.46 11.85
CA GLU A 85 25.11 7.24 11.52
C GLU A 85 23.76 7.56 10.87
N LEU A 86 23.01 8.55 11.38
CA LEU A 86 21.77 8.98 10.73
C LEU A 86 22.02 9.51 9.32
N GLY A 87 23.11 10.28 9.12
CA GLY A 87 23.53 10.73 7.78
C GLY A 87 23.77 9.56 6.83
N ALA A 88 24.62 8.61 7.23
CA ALA A 88 24.92 7.43 6.43
C ALA A 88 23.69 6.57 6.15
N ALA A 89 22.79 6.43 7.12
CA ALA A 89 21.54 5.70 6.95
C ALA A 89 20.57 6.41 5.99
N ARG A 90 20.52 7.75 5.98
CA ARG A 90 19.74 8.53 5.01
C ARG A 90 20.27 8.35 3.59
N ASP A 91 21.59 8.45 3.41
CA ASP A 91 22.24 8.29 2.10
C ASP A 91 21.98 6.89 1.53
N ALA A 92 22.22 5.83 2.32
CA ALA A 92 21.95 4.45 1.92
C ALA A 92 20.47 4.19 1.62
N PHE A 93 19.56 4.88 2.31
CA PHE A 93 18.13 4.76 2.06
C PHE A 93 17.70 5.48 0.78
N GLU A 94 18.27 6.66 0.50
CA GLU A 94 18.03 7.40 -0.74
C GLU A 94 18.43 6.58 -1.98
N GLU A 95 19.56 5.87 -1.93
CA GLU A 95 20.07 5.03 -3.03
C GLU A 95 19.08 3.94 -3.47
N VAL A 96 18.41 3.28 -2.52
CA VAL A 96 17.49 2.17 -2.79
C VAL A 96 16.03 2.60 -2.95
N ARG A 97 15.72 3.81 -2.48
CA ARG A 97 14.39 4.42 -2.52
C ARG A 97 14.52 5.95 -2.50
N PRO A 98 14.39 6.62 -3.65
CA PRO A 98 14.40 8.08 -3.71
C PRO A 98 13.36 8.69 -2.75
N HIS A 99 13.79 9.70 -1.99
CA HIS A 99 13.05 10.35 -0.90
C HIS A 99 12.61 9.42 0.24
N GLY A 100 13.14 8.20 0.32
CA GLY A 100 12.69 7.17 1.24
C GLY A 100 12.82 7.56 2.70
N TRP A 101 13.94 8.16 3.08
CA TRP A 101 14.19 8.64 4.44
C TRP A 101 13.32 9.84 4.80
N ARG A 102 13.00 10.73 3.84
CA ARG A 102 12.14 11.90 4.08
C ARG A 102 10.72 11.47 4.42
N ASP A 103 10.18 10.55 3.63
CA ASP A 103 8.85 9.97 3.83
C ASP A 103 8.82 9.20 5.17
N ALA A 104 9.89 8.51 5.54
CA ALA A 104 10.00 7.83 6.84
C ALA A 104 10.00 8.80 8.02
N GLU A 105 10.83 9.85 7.98
CA GLU A 105 10.91 10.84 9.06
C GLU A 105 9.63 11.66 9.22
N ALA A 106 8.94 11.95 8.12
CA ALA A 106 7.61 12.58 8.15
C ALA A 106 6.59 11.70 8.90
N ALA A 107 6.63 10.38 8.67
CA ALA A 107 5.80 9.43 9.40
C ALA A 107 6.21 9.32 10.88
N TYR A 108 7.50 9.23 11.19
CA TYR A 108 8.00 9.13 12.56
C TYR A 108 7.67 10.36 13.41
N LYS A 109 7.71 11.55 12.81
CA LYS A 109 7.30 12.79 13.49
C LYS A 109 5.83 12.75 13.95
N LYS A 110 4.95 12.07 13.20
CA LYS A 110 3.53 11.90 13.55
C LYS A 110 3.31 10.78 14.55
N ASN A 111 4.11 9.72 14.47
CA ASN A 111 4.04 8.57 15.35
C ASN A 111 5.45 8.00 15.61
N PRO A 112 6.12 8.42 16.70
CA PRO A 112 7.51 8.03 16.99
C PRO A 112 7.73 6.52 17.14
N GLU A 113 6.72 5.78 17.64
CA GLU A 113 6.79 4.31 17.82
C GLU A 113 7.11 3.56 16.52
N LEU A 114 6.79 4.13 15.35
CA LEU A 114 7.10 3.54 14.06
C LEU A 114 8.62 3.36 13.84
N ALA A 115 9.45 4.25 14.39
CA ALA A 115 10.90 4.14 14.31
C ALA A 115 11.42 2.96 15.13
N ARG A 116 10.95 2.84 16.38
CA ARG A 116 11.26 1.71 17.27
C ARG A 116 10.83 0.36 16.69
N GLU A 117 9.57 0.27 16.24
CA GLU A 117 9.02 -0.94 15.61
C GLU A 117 9.86 -1.35 14.39
N ALA A 118 10.09 -0.42 13.45
CA ALA A 118 10.86 -0.71 12.25
C ALA A 118 12.33 -1.04 12.56
N GLY A 119 12.95 -0.36 13.53
CA GLY A 119 14.32 -0.62 13.96
C GLY A 119 14.49 -2.02 14.56
N SER A 120 13.48 -2.51 15.27
CA SER A 120 13.43 -3.90 15.78
C SER A 120 13.13 -4.95 14.69
N GLY A 121 12.78 -4.52 13.48
CA GLY A 121 12.45 -5.39 12.33
C GLY A 121 10.95 -5.49 12.02
N GLN A 122 10.08 -4.87 12.82
CA GLN A 122 8.63 -4.83 12.57
C GLN A 122 8.29 -3.73 11.54
N VAL A 123 8.60 -3.99 10.27
CA VAL A 123 8.54 -2.96 9.22
C VAL A 123 7.14 -2.71 8.63
N ARG A 124 6.15 -3.57 8.87
CA ARG A 124 4.85 -3.53 8.16
C ARG A 124 4.12 -2.19 8.33
N ARG A 125 4.01 -1.70 9.55
CA ARG A 125 3.31 -0.42 9.84
C ARG A 125 4.08 0.77 9.30
N ALA A 126 5.40 0.77 9.47
CA ALA A 126 6.27 1.81 8.91
C ALA A 126 6.13 1.86 7.38
N VAL A 127 6.19 0.72 6.68
CA VAL A 127 6.01 0.66 5.22
C VAL A 127 4.67 1.26 4.77
N GLN A 128 3.57 0.98 5.49
CA GLN A 128 2.27 1.58 5.18
C GLN A 128 2.27 3.10 5.38
N ALA A 129 2.88 3.59 6.46
CA ALA A 129 3.00 5.02 6.72
C ALA A 129 3.90 5.70 5.68
N LEU A 130 5.03 5.10 5.31
CA LEU A 130 5.91 5.58 4.25
C LEU A 130 5.17 5.67 2.91
N GLN A 131 4.36 4.67 2.56
CA GLN A 131 3.56 4.69 1.34
C GLN A 131 2.57 5.86 1.35
N LEU A 132 1.93 6.11 2.49
CA LEU A 132 1.06 7.27 2.65
C LEU A 132 1.83 8.58 2.45
N GLU A 133 2.96 8.77 3.12
CA GLU A 133 3.78 9.99 2.96
C GLU A 133 4.29 10.16 1.53
N THR A 134 4.66 9.08 0.86
CA THR A 134 4.99 9.11 -0.58
C THR A 134 3.82 9.61 -1.41
N GLU A 135 2.60 9.08 -1.19
CA GLU A 135 1.40 9.59 -1.87
C GLU A 135 1.14 11.06 -1.55
N LEU A 136 1.36 11.49 -0.29
CA LEU A 136 1.19 12.88 0.10
C LEU A 136 2.14 13.81 -0.67
N ARG A 137 3.38 13.35 -0.93
CA ARG A 137 4.45 14.10 -1.59
C ARG A 137 4.36 14.06 -3.12
N THR A 138 4.12 12.90 -3.72
CA THR A 138 4.22 12.73 -5.18
C THR A 138 2.99 13.22 -5.92
N ASP A 139 1.80 13.10 -5.33
CA ASP A 139 0.58 13.50 -6.02
C ASP A 139 -0.47 14.18 -5.12
N PRO A 140 -0.18 15.42 -4.69
CA PRO A 140 -1.15 16.26 -3.98
C PRO A 140 -2.44 16.48 -4.79
N GLN A 141 -2.36 16.49 -6.13
CA GLN A 141 -3.50 16.71 -7.01
C GLN A 141 -4.43 15.49 -7.04
N ARG A 142 -3.92 14.27 -7.19
CA ARG A 142 -4.74 13.04 -7.08
C ARG A 142 -5.40 12.88 -5.73
N ARG A 143 -4.76 13.35 -4.65
CA ARG A 143 -5.41 13.39 -3.34
C ARG A 143 -6.60 14.34 -3.32
N ALA A 144 -6.45 15.53 -3.90
CA ALA A 144 -7.56 16.44 -4.09
C ALA A 144 -8.66 15.83 -4.98
N ASP A 145 -8.30 15.15 -6.07
CA ASP A 145 -9.26 14.45 -6.93
C ASP A 145 -10.05 13.38 -6.17
N ARG A 146 -9.36 12.54 -5.39
CA ARG A 146 -10.01 11.54 -4.53
C ARG A 146 -10.93 12.18 -3.49
N PHE A 147 -10.51 13.30 -2.90
CA PHE A 147 -11.34 14.04 -1.95
C PHE A 147 -12.63 14.54 -2.62
N VAL A 148 -12.51 15.20 -3.78
CA VAL A 148 -13.66 15.71 -4.54
C VAL A 148 -14.58 14.57 -4.97
N ALA A 149 -14.04 13.48 -5.52
CA ALA A 149 -14.83 12.34 -5.97
C ALA A 149 -15.66 11.74 -4.82
N ARG A 150 -15.02 11.46 -3.67
CA ARG A 150 -15.70 10.93 -2.49
C ARG A 150 -16.71 11.92 -1.92
N TRP A 151 -16.40 13.22 -1.93
CA TRP A 151 -17.31 14.26 -1.48
C TRP A 151 -18.59 14.30 -2.31
N GLN A 152 -18.46 14.24 -3.64
CA GLN A 152 -19.59 14.23 -4.57
C GLN A 152 -20.43 12.94 -4.43
N GLU A 153 -19.78 11.79 -4.31
CA GLU A 153 -20.45 10.49 -4.08
C GLU A 153 -21.31 10.52 -2.80
N LEU A 154 -20.73 10.97 -1.67
CA LEU A 154 -21.45 11.10 -0.41
C LEU A 154 -22.58 12.15 -0.51
N GLY A 155 -22.34 13.24 -1.25
CA GLY A 155 -23.37 14.24 -1.54
C GLY A 155 -24.58 13.64 -2.24
N GLN A 156 -24.36 12.90 -3.34
CA GLN A 156 -25.41 12.21 -4.09
C GLN A 156 -26.12 11.14 -3.24
N THR A 157 -25.35 10.35 -2.50
CA THR A 157 -25.86 9.31 -1.59
C THR A 157 -26.76 9.92 -0.52
N SER A 158 -26.34 11.02 0.12
CA SER A 158 -27.12 11.71 1.13
C SER A 158 -28.43 12.26 0.56
N GLN A 159 -28.41 12.81 -0.65
CA GLN A 159 -29.61 13.32 -1.30
C GLN A 159 -30.59 12.21 -1.65
N HIS A 160 -30.09 11.05 -2.09
CA HIS A 160 -30.92 9.88 -2.36
C HIS A 160 -31.57 9.34 -1.07
N GLN A 161 -30.77 9.13 -0.02
CA GLN A 161 -31.24 8.67 1.29
C GLN A 161 -32.32 9.58 1.87
N TYR A 162 -32.15 10.91 1.76
CA TYR A 162 -33.16 11.87 2.18
C TYR A 162 -34.47 11.72 1.39
N LYS A 163 -34.40 11.55 0.06
CA LYS A 163 -35.58 11.39 -0.81
C LYS A 163 -36.38 10.11 -0.50
N VAL A 164 -35.70 9.02 -0.16
CA VAL A 164 -36.35 7.74 0.15
C VAL A 164 -36.74 7.59 1.63
N GLY A 165 -36.49 8.62 2.45
CA GLY A 165 -36.84 8.62 3.87
C GLY A 165 -35.87 7.84 4.77
N ASP A 166 -34.71 7.40 4.28
CA ASP A 166 -33.67 6.78 5.10
C ASP A 166 -32.88 7.86 5.88
N MET A 167 -33.48 8.31 6.97
CA MET A 167 -32.88 9.32 7.85
C MET A 167 -31.66 8.80 8.61
N SER A 168 -31.56 7.48 8.82
CA SER A 168 -30.42 6.87 9.52
C SER A 168 -29.16 6.86 8.65
N GLY A 169 -29.29 6.40 7.41
CA GLY A 169 -28.24 6.46 6.41
C GLY A 169 -27.86 7.89 6.07
N TYR A 170 -28.86 8.78 5.92
CA TYR A 170 -28.61 10.21 5.70
C TYR A 170 -27.71 10.82 6.77
N LYS A 171 -28.01 10.59 8.06
CA LYS A 171 -27.18 11.10 9.17
C LYS A 171 -25.77 10.51 9.16
N ALA A 172 -25.63 9.21 8.88
CA ALA A 172 -24.33 8.55 8.79
C ALA A 172 -23.47 9.15 7.66
N THR A 173 -24.05 9.29 6.46
CA THR A 173 -23.39 9.89 5.30
C THR A 173 -22.98 11.34 5.57
N ARG A 174 -23.85 12.14 6.20
CA ARG A 174 -23.53 13.52 6.60
C ARG A 174 -22.42 13.59 7.65
N SER A 175 -22.37 12.66 8.59
CA SER A 175 -21.26 12.57 9.55
C SER A 175 -19.94 12.28 8.84
N ALA A 176 -19.92 11.34 7.89
CA ALA A 176 -18.72 11.02 7.11
C ALA A 176 -18.23 12.22 6.27
N MET A 177 -19.14 13.00 5.68
CA MET A 177 -18.79 14.28 5.04
C MET A 177 -18.20 15.27 6.06
N GLY A 178 -18.74 15.33 7.27
CA GLY A 178 -18.20 16.19 8.33
C GLY A 178 -16.78 15.82 8.76
N ASP A 179 -16.50 14.52 8.86
CA ASP A 179 -15.15 14.04 9.16
C ASP A 179 -14.16 14.36 8.03
N MET A 180 -14.61 14.29 6.77
CA MET A 180 -13.82 14.76 5.62
C MET A 180 -13.53 16.25 5.69
N ALA A 181 -14.54 17.08 5.96
CA ALA A 181 -14.35 18.53 6.10
C ALA A 181 -13.38 18.87 7.24
N LYS A 182 -13.48 18.17 8.38
CA LYS A 182 -12.57 18.31 9.52
C LYS A 182 -11.14 17.88 9.20
N SER A 183 -10.96 16.89 8.32
CA SER A 183 -9.61 16.44 7.93
C SER A 183 -8.79 17.53 7.24
N LEU A 184 -9.44 18.52 6.60
CA LEU A 184 -8.76 19.65 5.96
C LEU A 184 -8.03 20.55 6.97
N GLU A 185 -8.53 20.67 8.21
CA GLU A 185 -7.84 21.43 9.28
C GLU A 185 -6.45 20.85 9.60
N ARG A 186 -6.22 19.57 9.28
CA ARG A 186 -4.95 18.86 9.52
C ARG A 186 -4.06 18.82 8.28
N ASP A 187 -4.54 19.30 7.14
CA ASP A 187 -3.87 19.18 5.85
C ASP A 187 -3.96 20.49 5.05
N PRO A 188 -3.21 21.54 5.46
CA PRO A 188 -3.28 22.86 4.83
C PRO A 188 -2.93 22.83 3.32
N GLN A 189 -2.08 21.90 2.92
CA GLN A 189 -1.70 21.73 1.51
C GLN A 189 -2.88 21.22 0.68
N LEU A 190 -3.61 20.21 1.17
CA LEU A 190 -4.83 19.74 0.52
C LEU A 190 -5.91 20.83 0.50
N GLU A 191 -6.07 21.55 1.60
CA GLU A 191 -7.04 22.66 1.70
C GLU A 191 -6.76 23.75 0.66
N SER A 192 -5.50 24.14 0.47
CA SER A 192 -5.09 25.12 -0.54
C SER A 192 -5.38 24.66 -1.96
N ILE A 193 -5.14 23.38 -2.28
CA ILE A 193 -5.44 22.82 -3.60
C ILE A 193 -6.95 22.82 -3.85
N LEU A 194 -7.74 22.39 -2.87
CA LEU A 194 -9.20 22.33 -2.96
C LEU A 194 -9.86 23.72 -2.95
N ALA A 195 -9.20 24.75 -2.42
CA ALA A 195 -9.71 26.13 -2.44
C ALA A 195 -9.90 26.65 -3.88
N ASN A 196 -9.09 26.17 -4.84
CA ASN A 196 -9.26 26.49 -6.26
C ASN A 196 -10.41 25.71 -6.93
N ARG A 197 -11.00 24.73 -6.22
CA ARG A 197 -12.00 23.77 -6.70
C ARG A 197 -13.31 23.83 -5.92
N LYS A 198 -13.58 24.95 -5.23
CA LYS A 198 -14.81 25.18 -4.44
C LYS A 198 -16.11 24.82 -5.18
N ARG A 199 -16.19 25.14 -6.47
CA ARG A 199 -17.35 24.81 -7.32
C ARG A 199 -17.60 23.30 -7.43
N GLU A 200 -16.56 22.49 -7.52
CA GLU A 200 -16.67 21.02 -7.58
C GLU A 200 -17.14 20.42 -6.25
N LEU A 201 -16.97 21.16 -5.15
CA LEU A 201 -17.42 20.78 -3.81
C LEU A 201 -18.84 21.30 -3.49
N GLY A 202 -19.50 21.97 -4.44
CA GLY A 202 -20.84 22.54 -4.25
C GLY A 202 -20.86 23.91 -3.56
N ILE A 203 -19.70 24.56 -3.41
CA ILE A 203 -19.59 25.91 -2.86
C ILE A 203 -19.66 26.92 -4.00
N SER A 204 -20.73 27.71 -4.04
CA SER A 204 -20.97 28.73 -5.07
C SER A 204 -20.62 30.15 -4.62
N PHE A 205 -20.55 30.39 -3.31
CA PHE A 205 -20.24 31.70 -2.73
C PHE A 205 -19.15 31.55 -1.69
N ASP A 206 -18.16 32.45 -1.74
CA ASP A 206 -17.11 32.50 -0.74
C ASP A 206 -17.58 33.29 0.49
N SER A 207 -17.65 32.59 1.62
CA SER A 207 -18.06 33.15 2.90
C SER A 207 -16.88 33.71 3.71
N GLY A 208 -15.66 33.67 3.18
CA GLY A 208 -14.43 34.09 3.87
C GLY A 208 -13.97 33.14 4.97
N ARG A 209 -14.59 31.95 5.07
CA ARG A 209 -14.23 30.90 6.04
C ARG A 209 -13.11 30.01 5.48
N SER A 210 -12.44 29.28 6.36
CA SER A 210 -11.61 28.15 5.92
C SER A 210 -12.49 27.13 5.17
N LEU A 211 -11.92 26.46 4.17
CA LEU A 211 -12.69 25.60 3.27
C LEU A 211 -13.36 24.46 4.05
N GLY A 212 -12.68 23.87 5.04
CA GLY A 212 -13.29 22.86 5.92
C GLY A 212 -14.55 23.38 6.65
N ARG A 213 -14.52 24.62 7.14
CA ARG A 213 -15.68 25.25 7.80
C ARG A 213 -16.77 25.63 6.82
N GLU A 214 -16.40 26.08 5.63
CA GLU A 214 -17.33 26.39 4.55
C GLU A 214 -18.09 25.14 4.08
N LEU A 215 -17.39 24.01 3.93
CA LEU A 215 -17.99 22.72 3.61
C LEU A 215 -18.94 22.24 4.71
N ALA A 216 -18.53 22.35 5.98
CA ALA A 216 -19.39 21.99 7.11
C ALA A 216 -20.65 22.87 7.19
N PHE A 217 -20.53 24.16 6.87
CA PHE A 217 -21.63 25.13 6.88
C PHE A 217 -22.60 24.91 5.72
N THR A 218 -22.13 24.90 4.47
CA THR A 218 -22.96 24.76 3.26
C THR A 218 -23.77 23.46 3.27
N HIS A 219 -23.24 22.41 3.90
CA HIS A 219 -23.89 21.11 3.96
C HIS A 219 -24.71 20.88 5.24
N GLY A 220 -24.86 21.90 6.10
CA GLY A 220 -25.64 21.82 7.34
C GLY A 220 -25.07 20.82 8.35
N ILE A 221 -23.79 20.47 8.22
CA ILE A 221 -23.08 19.50 9.07
C ILE A 221 -22.75 20.14 10.43
N ASP A 222 -22.49 21.44 10.43
CA ASP A 222 -22.21 22.23 11.63
C ASP A 222 -23.45 22.35 12.55
N LEU A 223 -24.65 22.11 12.02
CA LEU A 223 -25.92 22.17 12.77
C LEU A 223 -26.18 20.93 13.65
N GLY A 224 -25.31 19.90 13.57
CA GLY A 224 -25.51 18.61 14.24
C GLY A 224 -24.81 18.43 15.59
N ARG A 225 -23.95 19.36 16.02
CA ARG A 225 -23.26 19.30 17.33
C ARG A 225 -23.64 20.50 18.19
N GLY A 226 -24.84 20.50 18.77
CA GLY A 226 -25.13 21.30 19.96
C GLY A 226 -26.27 22.31 19.93
N ARG A 227 -27.31 22.15 19.10
CA ARG A 227 -28.59 22.83 19.36
C ARG A 227 -29.74 21.82 19.39
N GLY A 228 -30.17 21.48 20.60
CA GLY A 228 -31.55 21.07 20.82
C GLY A 228 -32.45 22.25 20.45
N ILE A 229 -33.00 22.23 19.24
CA ILE A 229 -34.13 23.06 18.90
C ILE A 229 -35.34 22.31 19.43
N GLY A 230 -35.79 22.74 20.61
CA GLY A 230 -37.13 22.43 21.08
C GLY A 230 -38.13 23.08 20.15
N ILE A 231 -38.92 22.22 19.50
CA ILE A 231 -40.32 22.47 19.17
C ILE A 231 -41.08 21.28 19.75
#